data_AF-A0A6I6S2N5-F1
#
_entry.id   AF-A0A6I6S2N5-F1
#
_cell.length_a   1.000
_cell.length_b   1.000
_cell.length_c   1.000
_cell.angle_alpha   90.00
_cell.angle_beta   90.00
_cell.angle_gamma   90.00
#
_symmetry.space_group_name_H-M   'P 1'
#
loop_
_entity.id
_entity.type
_entity.pdbx_description
1 polymer ?
#
loop_
_entity_poly.entity_id
_entity_poly.type
_entity_poly.pdbx_seq_one_letter_code
_entity_poly.pdbx_strand_id
1 'polypeptide(L)'
;MCDRRVEKKVRALCFHAFADTDTRLHSVHTINQDGSVDVLLQMTLTPESPAVAALERLVVHLTREPQVRDLRWHLNPDNTPPSTA
;
A
#
# COMPACT_ATOMS: atom_id res chain seq x y z
N MET A 1 3.95 6.87 -4.11
CA MET A 1 3.61 8.08 -4.87
C MET A 1 3.46 7.71 -6.33
N CYS A 2 2.37 8.18 -6.95
CA CYS A 2 2.04 7.90 -8.35
C CYS A 2 1.29 9.06 -8.97
N ASP A 3 1.26 9.12 -10.30
CA ASP A 3 0.42 10.09 -11.02
C ASP A 3 -1.06 9.92 -10.65
N ARG A 4 -1.77 11.04 -10.46
CA ARG A 4 -3.19 11.05 -10.08
C ARG A 4 -4.09 10.28 -11.04
N ARG A 5 -3.70 10.21 -12.32
CA ARG A 5 -4.44 9.50 -13.37
C ARG A 5 -4.44 7.98 -13.16
N VAL A 6 -3.43 7.43 -12.51
CA VAL A 6 -3.31 5.98 -12.25
C VAL A 6 -3.59 5.59 -10.82
N GLU A 7 -3.87 6.54 -9.93
CA GLU A 7 -4.18 6.29 -8.52
C GLU A 7 -5.19 5.14 -8.33
N LYS A 8 -6.30 5.18 -9.07
CA LYS A 8 -7.33 4.13 -8.99
C LYS A 8 -6.82 2.75 -9.43
N LYS A 9 -5.96 2.70 -10.46
CA LYS A 9 -5.32 1.46 -10.93
C LYS A 9 -4.36 0.93 -9.88
N VAL A 10 -3.47 1.78 -9.36
CA VAL A 10 -2.50 1.42 -8.31
C VAL A 10 -3.24 0.92 -7.07
N ARG A 11 -4.30 1.62 -6.65
CA ARG A 11 -5.18 1.20 -5.55
C ARG A 11 -5.77 -0.19 -5.80
N ALA A 12 -6.35 -0.41 -6.98
CA ALA A 12 -6.96 -1.69 -7.34
C ALA A 12 -5.92 -2.84 -7.35
N LEU A 13 -4.71 -2.60 -7.85
CA LEU A 13 -3.61 -3.56 -7.82
C LEU A 13 -3.24 -3.97 -6.39
N CYS A 14 -3.18 -3.00 -5.47
CA CYS A 14 -2.92 -3.31 -4.08
C CYS A 14 -4.03 -4.17 -3.47
N PHE A 15 -5.30 -3.85 -3.69
CA PHE A 15 -6.41 -4.67 -3.20
C PHE A 15 -6.38 -6.08 -3.79
N HIS A 16 -6.16 -6.19 -5.10
CA HIS A 16 -6.12 -7.48 -5.78
C HIS A 16 -4.94 -8.34 -5.32
N ALA A 17 -3.78 -7.75 -5.03
CA ALA A 17 -2.62 -8.49 -4.55
C ALA A 17 -2.87 -9.19 -3.20
N PHE A 18 -3.79 -8.66 -2.39
CA PHE A 18 -4.13 -9.20 -1.08
C PHE A 18 -5.50 -9.89 -1.02
N ALA A 19 -6.28 -9.89 -2.12
CA ALA A 19 -7.64 -10.44 -2.14
C ALA A 19 -7.71 -11.92 -1.75
N ASP A 20 -6.69 -12.70 -2.13
CA ASP A 20 -6.57 -14.14 -1.83
C ASP A 20 -5.63 -14.42 -0.64
N THR A 21 -5.38 -13.40 0.19
CA THR A 21 -4.55 -13.54 1.39
C THR A 21 -5.39 -13.18 2.61
N ASP A 22 -5.11 -13.81 3.76
CA ASP A 22 -5.68 -13.41 5.07
C ASP A 22 -5.11 -12.07 5.58
N THR A 23 -4.69 -11.17 4.67
CA THR A 23 -4.17 -9.85 5.01
C THR A 23 -5.30 -8.95 5.48
N ARG A 24 -5.17 -8.39 6.67
CA ARG A 24 -6.10 -7.37 7.17
C ARG A 24 -5.63 -5.99 6.73
N LEU A 25 -6.49 -5.28 6.03
CA LEU A 25 -6.27 -3.89 5.65
C LEU A 25 -6.83 -2.96 6.71
N HIS A 26 -5.97 -2.17 7.36
CA HIS A 26 -6.36 -1.25 8.43
C HIS A 26 -6.75 0.11 7.90
N SER A 27 -5.99 0.62 6.93
CA SER A 27 -6.26 1.94 6.35
C SER A 27 -5.77 2.08 4.93
N VAL A 28 -6.48 2.94 4.18
CA VAL A 28 -6.09 3.40 2.85
C VAL A 28 -6.31 4.90 2.79
N HIS A 29 -5.24 5.63 2.52
CA HIS A 29 -5.28 7.08 2.40
C HIS A 29 -4.73 7.50 1.05
N THR A 30 -5.43 8.42 0.39
CA THR A 30 -4.91 9.16 -0.74
C THR A 30 -4.69 10.60 -0.29
N ILE A 31 -3.42 11.00 -0.25
CA ILE A 31 -3.01 12.33 0.12
C ILE A 31 -2.66 13.06 -1.18
N ASN A 32 -3.44 14.11 -1.48
CA ASN A 32 -3.13 15.00 -2.60
C ASN A 32 -2.00 15.92 -2.15
N GLN A 33 -0.93 16.00 -2.94
CA GLN A 33 0.08 17.02 -2.75
C GLN A 33 -0.39 18.29 -3.48
N ASP A 34 -0.46 19.39 -2.75
CA ASP A 34 -1.00 20.64 -3.29
C ASP A 34 -0.21 21.10 -4.52
N GLY A 35 -0.93 21.50 -5.58
CA GLY A 35 -0.34 21.87 -6.88
C GLY A 35 0.36 20.74 -7.67
N SER A 36 0.40 19.50 -7.17
CA SER A 36 1.09 18.38 -7.83
C SER A 36 0.14 17.50 -8.66
N VAL A 37 0.66 16.95 -9.76
CA VAL A 37 0.01 15.85 -10.50
C VAL A 37 0.17 14.50 -9.79
N ASP A 38 1.07 14.43 -8.81
CA ASP A 38 1.36 13.25 -8.03
C ASP A 38 0.49 13.16 -6.78
N VAL A 39 0.10 11.94 -6.42
CA VAL A 39 -0.61 11.62 -5.19
C VAL A 39 0.17 10.57 -4.39
N LEU A 40 0.08 10.69 -3.07
CA LEU A 40 0.58 9.68 -2.16
C LEU A 40 -0.56 8.73 -1.79
N LEU A 41 -0.48 7.49 -2.27
CA LEU A 41 -1.29 6.38 -1.78
C LEU A 41 -0.53 5.71 -0.63
N GLN A 42 -1.13 5.73 0.56
CA GLN A 42 -0.60 5.09 1.76
C GLN A 42 -1.58 3.99 2.20
N MET A 43 -1.06 2.79 2.45
CA MET A 43 -1.83 1.64 2.89
C MET A 43 -1.16 1.00 4.10
N THR A 44 -1.94 0.75 5.14
CA THR A 44 -1.49 0.04 6.34
C THR A 44 -2.21 -1.30 6.40
N LEU A 45 -1.43 -2.37 6.51
CA LEU A 45 -1.93 -3.74 6.52
C LEU A 45 -1.18 -4.58 7.55
N THR A 46 -1.86 -5.57 8.13
CA THR A 46 -1.22 -6.64 8.91
C THR A 46 -1.14 -7.88 8.03
N PRO A 47 0.08 -8.31 7.65
CA PRO A 47 0.25 -9.53 6.92
C PRO A 47 0.05 -10.74 7.86
N GLU A 48 -0.96 -11.56 7.62
CA GLU A 48 -1.00 -12.93 8.15
C GLU A 48 -0.34 -13.85 7.11
N SER A 49 0.49 -14.82 7.53
CA SER A 49 1.16 -15.75 6.58
C SER A 49 0.10 -16.42 5.70
N PRO A 50 0.10 -16.24 4.35
CA PRO A 50 1.23 -16.04 3.42
C PRO A 50 1.44 -14.61 2.84
N ALA A 51 0.97 -13.56 3.49
CA ALA A 51 0.93 -12.18 2.96
C ALA A 51 2.28 -11.52 2.60
N VAL A 52 3.42 -12.01 3.12
CA VAL A 52 4.75 -11.46 2.79
C VAL A 52 5.11 -11.68 1.31
N ALA A 53 4.85 -12.88 0.78
CA ALA A 53 5.12 -13.18 -0.63
C ALA A 53 4.20 -12.36 -1.57
N ALA A 54 2.97 -12.07 -1.13
CA ALA A 54 2.06 -11.20 -1.87
C ALA A 54 2.55 -9.74 -1.89
N LEU A 55 3.09 -9.24 -0.78
CA LEU A 55 3.69 -7.91 -0.70
C LEU A 55 4.89 -7.79 -1.65
N GLU A 56 5.80 -8.77 -1.68
CA GLU A 56 6.95 -8.76 -2.59
C GLU A 56 6.52 -8.73 -4.06
N ARG A 57 5.53 -9.56 -4.45
CA ARG A 57 4.98 -9.57 -5.81
C ARG A 57 4.33 -8.24 -6.17
N LEU A 58 3.57 -7.65 -5.25
CA LEU A 58 2.97 -6.33 -5.44
C LEU A 58 4.04 -5.27 -5.64
N VAL A 59 5.10 -5.27 -4.83
CA VAL A 59 6.22 -4.33 -4.97
C VAL A 59 6.85 -4.45 -6.35
N VAL A 60 7.17 -5.66 -6.80
CA VAL A 60 7.73 -5.90 -8.14
C VAL A 60 6.80 -5.39 -9.24
N HIS A 61 5.49 -5.61 -9.09
CA HIS A 61 4.51 -5.16 -10.07
C HIS A 61 4.42 -3.62 -10.13
N LEU A 62 4.35 -2.96 -8.97
CA LEU A 62 4.27 -1.51 -8.87
C LEU A 62 5.57 -0.81 -9.30
N THR A 63 6.74 -1.39 -9.06
CA THR A 63 8.02 -0.84 -9.56
C THR A 63 8.09 -0.84 -11.09
N ARG A 64 7.34 -1.72 -11.76
CA ARG A 64 7.27 -1.76 -13.24
C ARG A 64 6.23 -0.81 -13.82
N GLU A 65 5.41 -0.18 -12.99
CA GLU A 65 4.42 0.80 -13.43
C GLU A 65 5.11 2.16 -13.66
N PRO A 66 5.21 2.66 -14.91
CA PRO A 66 5.99 3.86 -15.24
C PRO A 66 5.48 5.13 -14.56
N GLN A 67 4.23 5.10 -14.09
CA GLN A 67 3.55 6.22 -13.44
C GLN A 67 3.62 6.14 -11.91
N VAL A 68 4.30 5.13 -11.36
CA VAL A 68 4.68 5.03 -9.95
C VAL A 68 6.09 5.60 -9.82
N ARG A 69 6.23 6.70 -9.09
CA ARG A 69 7.50 7.44 -8.99
C ARG A 69 8.31 7.13 -7.74
N ASP A 70 7.62 6.81 -6.66
CA ASP A 70 8.25 6.47 -5.39
C ASP A 70 7.43 5.38 -4.70
N LEU A 71 8.08 4.27 -4.37
CA LEU A 71 7.46 3.16 -3.67
C LEU A 71 8.29 2.86 -2.43
N ARG A 72 7.68 3.01 -1.27
CA ARG A 72 8.29 2.73 0.03
C ARG A 72 7.35 1.89 0.85
N TRP A 73 7.91 0.93 1.56
CA TRP A 73 7.22 0.13 2.56
C TRP A 73 8.13 0.01 3.77
N HIS A 74 7.53 -0.09 4.94
CA HIS A 74 8.23 -0.28 6.20
C HIS A 74 7.32 -1.11 7.11
N LEU A 75 7.94 -1.86 8.02
CA LEU A 75 7.20 -2.47 9.12
C LEU A 75 6.78 -1.33 10.05
N ASN A 76 5.50 -1.25 10.38
CA ASN A 76 5.03 -0.32 11.39
C ASN A 76 5.36 -0.92 12.78
N PRO A 77 6.27 -0.32 13.58
CA PRO A 77 6.60 -0.84 14.90
C PRO A 77 5.47 -0.65 15.92
N ASP A 78 4.50 0.23 15.66
CA ASP A 78 3.37 0.54 16.55
C ASP A 78 2.24 -0.51 16.50
N ASN A 79 2.59 -1.79 16.46
CA ASN A 79 1.65 -2.88 16.72
C ASN A 79 1.67 -3.28 18.20
N THR A 80 1.86 -2.32 19.10
CA THR A 80 1.60 -2.50 20.53
C THR A 80 0.09 -2.37 20.71
N PRO A 81 -0.66 -3.44 21.05
CA PRO A 81 -2.05 -3.27 21.44
C PRO A 81 -2.10 -2.25 22.58
N PRO A 82 -3.12 -1.37 22.65
CA PRO A 82 -3.25 -0.44 23.76
C PRO A 82 -3.22 -1.26 25.06
N SER A 83 -2.17 -1.06 25.86
CA SER A 83 -2.06 -1.70 27.16
C SER A 83 -3.16 -1.12 28.03
N THR A 84 -4.29 -1.83 28.12
CA THR A 84 -5.32 -1.54 29.11
C THR A 84 -4.71 -1.77 30.49
N ALA A 85 -4.38 -0.67 31.17
CA ALA A 85 -4.12 -0.60 32.59
C ALA A 85 -5.39 -0.10 33.29
#